data_AF-A0A851XWN0-F1
#
_entry.id   AF-A0A851XWN0-F1
#
_cell.length_a   1.000
_cell.length_b   1.000
_cell.length_c   1.000
_cell.angle_alpha   90.00
_cell.angle_beta   90.00
_cell.angle_gamma   90.00
#
_symmetry.space_group_name_H-M   'P 1'
#
loop_
_entity.id
_entity.type
_entity.pdbx_description
1 polymer ?
#
loop_
_entity_poly.entity_id
_entity_poly.type
_entity_poly.pdbx_seq_one_letter_code
_entity_poly.pdbx_strand_id
1 'polypeptide(L)'
;MGLLQELARGLVRGADRMSPFTSKRGPRTHYKGRGARRAGVLTASKKFIRIPPMVPQFIVPDLAGFKLKPYVSYRAPEGSEPPATAKQLFTELVAPRIEKDVKDGTFDPNNLEKYGFEPTQEGKLFQLFPKNYMR
;
A
#
# COMPACT_ATOMS: atom_id res chain seq x y z
N MET A 1 -21.30 2.71 -38.71
CA MET A 1 -22.42 3.45 -38.08
C MET A 1 -22.52 4.78 -38.80
N GLY A 2 -23.59 5.00 -39.56
CA GLY A 2 -23.69 6.16 -40.48
C GLY A 2 -24.14 7.44 -39.77
N LEU A 3 -23.73 8.59 -40.32
CA LEU A 3 -23.98 9.95 -39.81
C LEU A 3 -25.48 10.23 -39.48
N LEU A 4 -26.38 9.75 -40.34
CA LEU A 4 -27.84 9.88 -40.15
C LEU A 4 -28.35 9.15 -38.89
N GLN A 5 -27.72 8.03 -38.56
CA GLN A 5 -28.09 7.21 -37.41
C GLN A 5 -27.62 7.84 -36.10
N GLU A 6 -26.49 8.56 -36.13
CA GLU A 6 -25.99 9.33 -34.99
C GLU A 6 -26.84 10.60 -34.75
N LEU A 7 -27.24 11.29 -35.83
CA LEU A 7 -28.16 12.43 -35.76
C LEU A 7 -29.54 12.03 -35.20
N ALA A 8 -30.12 10.93 -35.69
CA ALA A 8 -31.39 10.42 -35.18
C ALA A 8 -31.31 10.02 -33.70
N ARG A 9 -30.17 9.44 -33.25
CA ARG A 9 -29.95 9.13 -31.83
C ARG A 9 -29.87 10.38 -30.97
N GLY A 10 -29.22 11.45 -31.44
CA GLY A 10 -29.13 12.72 -30.72
C GLY A 10 -30.47 13.45 -30.57
N LEU A 11 -31.42 13.21 -31.49
CA LEU A 11 -32.74 13.82 -31.49
C LEU A 11 -33.74 13.09 -30.57
N VAL A 12 -33.65 11.76 -30.50
CA VAL A 12 -34.61 10.91 -29.75
C VAL A 12 -34.12 10.59 -28.32
N ARG A 13 -32.80 10.58 -28.07
CA ARG A 13 -32.24 10.31 -26.74
C ARG A 13 -31.71 11.60 -26.10
N GLY A 14 -32.24 11.92 -24.91
CA GLY A 14 -31.67 12.95 -24.04
C GLY A 14 -30.30 12.59 -23.46
N ALA A 15 -29.77 13.44 -22.59
CA ALA A 15 -28.46 13.24 -21.96
C ALA A 15 -28.39 11.91 -21.17
N ASP A 16 -27.25 11.24 -21.26
CA ASP A 16 -27.01 9.96 -20.59
C ASP A 16 -26.89 10.13 -19.05
N ARG A 17 -27.70 9.36 -18.32
CA ARG A 17 -27.78 9.34 -16.84
C ARG A 17 -27.19 8.06 -16.23
N MET A 18 -26.86 7.06 -17.03
CA MET A 18 -26.42 5.74 -16.57
C MET A 18 -24.91 5.64 -16.45
N SER A 19 -24.17 6.39 -17.26
CA SER A 19 -22.71 6.33 -17.25
C SER A 19 -22.10 7.25 -16.17
N PRO A 20 -20.99 6.83 -15.53
CA PRO A 20 -20.33 7.62 -14.50
C PRO A 20 -19.97 9.03 -14.99
N PHE A 21 -20.23 10.04 -14.17
CA PHE A 21 -19.86 11.40 -14.51
C PHE A 21 -18.33 11.54 -14.50
N THR A 22 -17.73 12.15 -15.52
CA THR A 22 -16.28 12.21 -15.66
C THR A 22 -15.77 13.61 -15.96
N SER A 23 -14.46 13.83 -15.82
CA SER A 23 -13.83 15.13 -16.11
C SER A 23 -13.96 15.62 -17.57
N LYS A 24 -14.45 14.79 -18.50
CA LYS A 24 -14.70 15.16 -19.90
C LYS A 24 -16.14 15.61 -20.14
N ARG A 25 -16.97 15.58 -19.09
CA ARG A 25 -18.36 15.99 -19.10
C ARG A 25 -18.52 17.24 -18.24
N GLY A 26 -19.58 17.99 -18.51
CA GLY A 26 -19.89 19.20 -17.78
C GLY A 26 -19.13 20.43 -18.27
N PRO A 27 -19.35 21.58 -17.62
CA PRO A 27 -18.78 22.86 -18.01
C PRO A 27 -17.30 22.98 -17.61
N ARG A 28 -16.66 24.07 -18.04
CA ARG A 28 -15.23 24.38 -17.76
C ARG A 28 -14.86 24.33 -16.27
N THR A 29 -15.78 24.65 -15.36
CA THR A 29 -15.56 24.66 -13.91
C THR A 29 -15.58 23.26 -13.28
N HIS A 30 -15.99 22.23 -14.01
CA HIS A 30 -16.08 20.87 -13.51
C HIS A 30 -14.70 20.18 -13.45
N TYR A 31 -13.98 20.39 -12.35
CA TYR A 31 -12.63 19.85 -12.13
C TYR A 31 -12.62 18.60 -11.23
N LYS A 32 -13.05 17.45 -11.76
CA LYS A 32 -13.16 16.18 -11.01
C LYS A 32 -11.85 15.40 -10.85
N GLY A 33 -10.94 15.46 -11.82
CA GLY A 33 -9.72 14.63 -11.84
C GLY A 33 -9.97 13.15 -12.20
N ARG A 34 -8.91 12.32 -12.10
CA ARG A 34 -8.89 10.89 -12.52
C ARG A 34 -8.18 9.96 -11.53
N GLY A 35 -8.13 10.33 -10.24
CA GLY A 35 -7.52 9.51 -9.19
C GLY A 35 -6.03 9.75 -8.95
N ALA A 36 -5.38 10.62 -9.73
CA ALA A 36 -4.01 11.05 -9.45
C ALA A 36 -3.94 11.74 -8.07
N ARG A 37 -3.04 11.26 -7.21
CA ARG A 37 -2.76 11.87 -5.90
C ARG A 37 -1.93 13.15 -6.10
N ARG A 38 -2.21 14.17 -5.29
CA ARG A 38 -1.52 15.47 -5.39
C ARG A 38 -0.14 15.37 -4.75
N ALA A 39 0.89 15.86 -5.43
CA ALA A 39 2.27 15.92 -4.92
C ALA A 39 2.66 17.32 -4.40
N GLY A 40 1.67 18.11 -3.95
CA GLY A 40 1.85 19.51 -3.60
C GLY A 40 0.52 20.25 -3.42
N VAL A 41 0.62 21.58 -3.29
CA VAL A 41 -0.52 22.46 -2.98
C VAL A 41 -0.59 23.65 -3.93
N LEU A 42 -1.80 24.21 -4.10
CA LEU A 42 -2.01 25.47 -4.82
C LEU A 42 -1.97 26.64 -3.84
N THR A 43 -1.26 27.70 -4.19
CA THR A 43 -1.24 28.95 -3.43
C THR A 43 -2.50 29.80 -3.70
N ALA A 44 -2.71 30.84 -2.90
CA ALA A 44 -3.74 31.84 -3.14
C ALA A 44 -3.63 32.50 -4.53
N SER A 45 -2.41 32.62 -5.06
CA SER A 45 -2.13 33.12 -6.42
C SER A 45 -2.32 32.08 -7.52
N LYS A 46 -2.90 30.91 -7.22
CA LYS A 46 -3.11 29.78 -8.14
C LYS A 46 -1.82 29.17 -8.71
N LYS A 47 -0.66 29.46 -8.11
CA LYS A 47 0.61 28.82 -8.45
C LYS A 47 0.68 27.46 -7.73
N PHE A 48 1.07 26.42 -8.45
CA PHE A 48 1.29 25.11 -7.86
C PHE A 48 2.71 25.03 -7.28
N ILE A 49 2.82 24.60 -6.02
CA ILE A 49 4.09 24.33 -5.34
C ILE A 49 4.19 22.82 -5.12
N ARG A 50 5.23 22.22 -5.71
CA ARG A 50 5.59 20.82 -5.49
C ARG A 50 6.25 20.66 -4.12
N ILE A 51 5.80 19.70 -3.34
CA ILE A 51 6.34 19.37 -2.01
C ILE A 51 7.14 18.06 -2.15
N PRO A 52 8.48 18.08 -2.10
CA PRO A 52 9.30 16.89 -2.36
C PRO A 52 8.94 15.67 -1.50
N PRO A 53 8.65 15.80 -0.18
CA PRO A 53 8.21 14.67 0.65
C PRO A 53 6.87 14.02 0.24
N MET A 54 6.01 14.74 -0.50
CA MET A 54 4.75 14.17 -1.00
C MET A 54 4.92 13.40 -2.31
N VAL A 55 6.10 13.47 -2.92
CA VAL A 55 6.41 12.75 -4.16
C VAL A 55 6.92 11.35 -3.77
N PRO A 56 6.26 10.27 -4.20
CA PRO A 56 6.71 8.92 -3.88
C PRO A 56 8.09 8.66 -4.51
N GLN A 57 8.97 8.03 -3.74
CA GLN A 57 10.29 7.59 -4.17
C GLN A 57 10.28 6.08 -4.33
N PHE A 58 10.77 5.58 -5.47
CA PHE A 58 10.94 4.15 -5.69
C PHE A 58 12.28 3.71 -5.13
N ILE A 59 12.25 2.81 -4.13
CA ILE A 59 13.44 2.21 -3.55
C ILE A 59 13.75 0.95 -4.35
N VAL A 60 14.71 1.05 -5.28
CA VAL A 60 15.09 -0.05 -6.19
C VAL A 60 16.42 -0.65 -5.71
N PRO A 61 16.47 -1.95 -5.33
CA PRO A 61 17.70 -2.62 -4.93
C PRO A 61 18.58 -2.95 -6.15
N ASP A 62 19.88 -3.15 -5.92
CA ASP A 62 20.78 -3.71 -6.92
C ASP A 62 20.50 -5.22 -7.09
N LEU A 63 20.45 -5.68 -8.34
CA LEU A 63 20.14 -7.05 -8.72
C LEU A 63 21.34 -7.80 -9.33
N ALA A 64 22.55 -7.21 -9.26
CA ALA A 64 23.77 -7.89 -9.69
C ALA A 64 23.97 -9.22 -8.93
N GLY A 65 24.07 -10.33 -9.66
CA GLY A 65 24.24 -11.67 -9.08
C GLY A 65 22.98 -12.28 -8.43
N PHE A 66 21.80 -11.68 -8.62
CA PHE A 66 20.56 -12.20 -8.03
C PHE A 66 20.12 -13.52 -8.68
N LYS A 67 19.94 -14.57 -7.86
CA LYS A 67 19.71 -15.95 -8.33
C LYS A 67 18.25 -16.24 -8.69
N LEU A 68 17.29 -15.58 -8.03
CA LEU A 68 15.87 -15.85 -8.23
C LEU A 68 15.41 -15.32 -9.60
N LYS A 69 14.54 -16.08 -10.25
CA LYS A 69 13.98 -15.76 -11.57
C LYS A 69 12.47 -15.58 -11.48
N PRO A 70 11.83 -14.90 -12.44
CA PRO A 70 10.37 -14.73 -12.46
C PRO A 70 9.58 -16.05 -12.57
N TYR A 71 10.24 -17.13 -13.03
CA TYR A 71 9.64 -18.45 -13.21
C TYR A 71 10.45 -19.52 -12.48
N VAL A 72 9.74 -20.55 -12.02
CA VAL A 72 10.29 -21.72 -11.32
C VAL A 72 10.15 -22.96 -12.23
N SER A 73 11.07 -23.91 -12.10
CA SER A 73 11.04 -25.18 -12.85
C SER A 73 9.94 -26.10 -12.33
N TYR A 74 9.27 -26.82 -13.24
CA TYR A 74 8.32 -27.89 -12.90
C TYR A 74 8.92 -29.07 -12.14
N ARG A 75 10.25 -29.16 -12.05
CA ARG A 75 10.94 -30.19 -11.26
C ARG A 75 10.90 -29.91 -9.75
N ALA A 76 10.44 -28.75 -9.32
CA ALA A 76 10.29 -28.44 -7.91
C ALA A 76 9.17 -29.30 -7.29
N PRO A 77 9.35 -29.83 -6.06
CA PRO A 77 8.30 -30.55 -5.36
C PRO A 77 7.12 -29.63 -5.04
N GLU A 78 5.94 -30.22 -4.83
CA GLU A 78 4.75 -29.48 -4.43
C GLU A 78 4.93 -28.89 -3.03
N GLY A 79 4.56 -27.62 -2.86
CA GLY A 79 4.67 -26.93 -1.58
C GLY A 79 3.53 -27.33 -0.64
N SER A 80 3.86 -27.76 0.57
CA SER A 80 2.89 -28.18 1.60
C SER A 80 2.79 -27.21 2.78
N GLU A 81 3.35 -25.99 2.64
CA GLU A 81 3.52 -25.09 3.78
C GLU A 81 2.19 -24.48 4.23
N PRO A 82 1.87 -24.53 5.54
CA PRO A 82 0.69 -23.87 6.08
C PRO A 82 0.85 -22.34 6.08
N PRO A 83 -0.26 -21.58 6.14
CA PRO A 83 -0.19 -20.12 6.25
C PRO A 83 0.51 -19.69 7.54
N ALA A 84 1.42 -18.73 7.43
CA ALA A 84 2.13 -18.19 8.59
C ALA A 84 1.16 -17.56 9.61
N THR A 85 1.33 -17.91 10.89
CA THR A 85 0.51 -17.39 12.00
C THR A 85 1.34 -16.63 13.03
N ALA A 86 0.72 -15.71 13.77
CA ALA A 86 1.40 -14.96 14.83
C ALA A 86 1.98 -15.89 15.92
N LYS A 87 1.26 -16.97 16.26
CA LYS A 87 1.74 -17.99 17.20
C LYS A 87 3.00 -18.67 16.68
N GLN A 88 3.01 -19.08 15.41
CA GLN A 88 4.17 -19.72 14.80
C GLN A 88 5.40 -18.80 14.83
N LEU A 89 5.23 -17.53 14.42
CA LEU A 89 6.32 -16.54 14.46
C LEU A 89 6.85 -16.31 15.89
N PHE A 90 5.95 -16.23 16.87
CA PHE A 90 6.34 -16.08 18.28
C PHE A 90 7.13 -17.30 18.78
N THR A 91 6.64 -18.51 18.50
CA THR A 91 7.28 -19.76 18.92
C THR A 91 8.64 -19.96 18.26
N GLU A 92 8.81 -19.57 17.00
CA GLU A 92 10.09 -19.74 16.28
C GLU A 92 11.14 -18.71 16.70
N LEU A 93 10.76 -17.44 16.90
CA LEU A 93 11.72 -16.35 17.09
C LEU A 93 11.90 -15.90 18.54
N VAL A 94 10.81 -15.77 19.29
CA VAL A 94 10.79 -15.11 20.60
C VAL A 94 10.84 -16.14 21.74
N ALA A 95 10.07 -17.23 21.63
CA ALA A 95 9.97 -18.23 22.69
C ALA A 95 11.32 -18.83 23.14
N PRO A 96 12.28 -19.17 22.25
CA PRO A 96 13.56 -19.72 22.69
C PRO A 96 14.38 -18.76 23.56
N ARG A 97 14.22 -17.44 23.36
CA ARG A 97 14.89 -16.41 24.17
C ARG A 97 14.28 -16.31 25.56
N ILE A 98 12.95 -16.32 25.64
CA ILE A 98 12.22 -16.29 26.91
C ILE A 98 12.51 -17.56 27.72
N GLU A 99 12.43 -18.74 27.09
CA GLU A 99 12.72 -20.01 27.77
C GLU A 99 14.13 -20.07 28.37
N LYS A 100 15.12 -19.50 27.67
CA LYS A 100 16.48 -19.41 28.17
C LYS A 100 16.54 -18.57 29.45
N ASP A 101 16.00 -17.35 29.41
CA ASP A 101 16.06 -16.43 30.55
C ASP A 101 15.22 -16.92 31.75
N VAL A 102 14.14 -17.67 31.48
CA VAL A 102 13.35 -18.36 32.52
C VAL A 102 14.16 -19.47 33.19
N LYS A 103 14.87 -20.30 32.41
CA LYS A 103 15.76 -21.35 32.95
C LYS A 103 16.92 -20.76 33.74
N ASP A 104 17.45 -19.63 33.29
CA ASP A 104 18.54 -18.91 33.94
C ASP A 104 18.07 -18.10 35.17
N GLY A 105 16.75 -18.03 35.43
CA GLY A 105 16.17 -17.30 36.57
C GLY A 105 16.24 -15.77 36.44
N THR A 106 16.52 -15.25 35.24
CA THR A 106 16.70 -13.81 34.95
C THR A 106 15.49 -13.18 34.26
N PHE A 107 14.40 -13.93 34.12
CA PHE A 107 13.18 -13.45 33.46
C PHE A 107 12.44 -12.42 34.33
N ASP A 108 12.13 -11.27 33.75
CA ASP A 108 11.33 -10.20 34.35
C ASP A 108 10.12 -9.86 33.47
N PRO A 109 8.88 -10.03 33.97
CA PRO A 109 7.66 -9.69 33.23
C PRO A 109 7.53 -8.20 32.85
N ASN A 110 8.21 -7.29 33.55
CA ASN A 110 8.12 -5.86 33.25
C ASN A 110 9.06 -5.42 32.12
N ASN A 111 10.05 -6.25 31.77
CA ASN A 111 11.08 -5.92 30.78
C ASN A 111 10.85 -6.64 29.44
N LEU A 112 9.62 -6.59 28.90
CA LEU A 112 9.27 -7.25 27.64
C LEU A 112 9.90 -6.57 26.40
N GLU A 113 10.26 -5.29 26.52
CA GLU A 113 10.93 -4.54 25.45
C GLU A 113 12.26 -5.18 25.06
N LYS A 114 12.96 -5.82 26.02
CA LYS A 114 14.16 -6.65 25.76
C LYS A 114 13.92 -7.72 24.69
N TYR A 115 12.72 -8.27 24.64
CA TYR A 115 12.33 -9.31 23.68
C TYR A 115 11.70 -8.75 22.40
N GLY A 116 11.63 -7.42 22.26
CA GLY A 116 11.08 -6.73 21.10
C GLY A 116 9.59 -6.42 21.20
N PHE A 117 8.98 -6.54 22.39
CA PHE A 117 7.62 -6.05 22.58
C PHE A 117 7.59 -4.52 22.57
N GLU A 118 6.64 -3.98 21.85
CA GLU A 118 6.47 -2.54 21.66
C GLU A 118 5.11 -2.12 22.23
N PRO A 119 5.04 -1.57 23.46
CA PRO A 119 3.77 -1.30 24.13
C PRO A 119 2.95 -0.23 23.41
N THR A 120 3.61 0.78 22.83
CA THR A 120 2.98 1.86 22.07
C THR A 120 3.58 2.00 20.69
N GLN A 121 2.77 2.45 19.73
CA GLN A 121 3.20 2.74 18.36
C GLN A 121 3.51 4.23 18.14
N GLU A 122 3.28 5.05 19.15
CA GLU A 122 3.58 6.48 19.12
C GLU A 122 5.09 6.73 19.05
N GLY A 123 5.50 7.81 18.36
CA GLY A 123 6.91 8.14 18.17
C GLY A 123 7.66 7.27 17.15
N LYS A 124 7.05 6.20 16.62
CA LYS A 124 7.66 5.36 15.58
C LYS A 124 7.51 5.97 14.20
N LEU A 125 8.59 5.87 13.41
CA LEU A 125 8.58 6.27 12.00
C LEU A 125 7.60 5.41 11.19
N PHE A 126 7.64 4.10 11.41
CA PHE A 126 6.74 3.13 10.77
C PHE A 126 5.78 2.57 11.80
N GLN A 127 4.54 3.07 11.78
CA GLN A 127 3.48 2.65 12.71
C GLN A 127 2.73 1.46 12.13
N LEU A 128 2.51 0.44 12.95
CA LEU A 128 1.71 -0.73 12.55
C LEU A 128 0.20 -0.40 12.54
N PHE A 129 -0.27 0.34 13.54
CA PHE A 129 -1.66 0.76 13.65
C PHE A 129 -1.78 2.15 14.31
N PRO A 130 -2.44 3.15 13.67
CA PRO A 130 -2.88 3.14 12.28
C PRO A 130 -1.67 3.11 11.32
N LYS A 131 -1.75 2.29 10.27
CA LYS A 131 -0.65 2.13 9.31
C LYS A 131 -0.34 3.44 8.59
N ASN A 132 0.92 3.89 8.65
CA ASN A 132 1.35 5.17 8.07
C ASN A 132 2.30 5.05 6.87
N TYR A 133 2.61 3.84 6.41
CA TYR A 133 3.52 3.57 5.28
C TYR A 133 2.83 2.88 4.10
N MET A 134 3.42 3.05 2.90
CA MET A 134 2.93 2.43 1.66
C MET A 134 3.51 1.03 1.48
N ARG A 135 2.86 0.20 0.65
CA ARG A 135 3.36 -1.11 0.22
C ARG A 135 4.23 -0.96 -1.03
#